data_AF-A0A7Y5DBH9-F1
#
_entry.id   AF-A0A7Y5DBH9-F1
#
_cell.length_a   1.000
_cell.length_b   1.000
_cell.length_c   1.000
_cell.angle_alpha   90.00
_cell.angle_beta   90.00
_cell.angle_gamma   90.00
#
_symmetry.space_group_name_H-M   'P 1'
#
loop_
_entity.id
_entity.type
_entity.pdbx_description
1 polymer ?
#
loop_
_entity_poly.entity_id
_entity_poly.type
_entity_poly.pdbx_seq_one_letter_code
_entity_poly.pdbx_strand_id
1 'polypeptide(L)'
;MLKIDFTNEMIFSFEGPNLCLLGKPENFKSLGKIILELTDTQTEKAIDITEQIFIEVVGNQCKVIFSSKKGANFWGTLEKNNIVLFELDHRIWERIFQFSALLSWDMLTYYLNNYESGLDDLNLKQDCNIIWSSEF
;
A
#
# COMPACT_ATOMS: atom_id res chain seq x y z
N MET A 1 15.95 -3.26 -0.13
CA MET A 1 15.11 -4.08 -1.02
C MET A 1 13.71 -4.10 -0.41
N LEU A 2 12.64 -3.88 -1.20
CA LEU A 2 11.27 -3.95 -0.66
C LEU A 2 10.83 -5.42 -0.61
N LYS A 3 10.33 -5.85 0.54
CA LYS A 3 9.77 -7.17 0.80
C LYS A 3 8.24 -7.05 0.92
N ILE A 4 7.52 -8.03 0.39
CA ILE A 4 6.10 -8.23 0.69
C ILE A 4 5.98 -9.40 1.63
N ASP A 5 5.25 -9.20 2.72
CA ASP A 5 4.74 -10.28 3.53
C ASP A 5 3.21 -10.17 3.59
N PHE A 6 2.53 -11.08 2.88
CA PHE A 6 1.09 -11.25 2.97
C PHE A 6 0.79 -12.46 3.86
N THR A 7 0.12 -12.22 4.98
CA THR A 7 -0.17 -13.25 5.98
C THR A 7 -1.58 -13.11 6.53
N ASN A 8 -2.17 -14.22 6.96
CA ASN A 8 -3.44 -14.21 7.71
C ASN A 8 -3.20 -14.39 9.22
N GLU A 9 -1.94 -14.45 9.64
CA GLU A 9 -1.58 -14.45 11.06
C GLU A 9 -1.85 -13.07 11.66
N MET A 10 -2.08 -13.03 12.97
CA MET A 10 -2.25 -11.77 13.69
C MET A 10 -0.92 -11.02 13.75
N ILE A 11 -0.91 -9.77 13.29
CA ILE A 11 0.27 -8.91 13.28
C ILE A 11 -0.08 -7.63 14.05
N PHE A 12 0.71 -7.27 15.08
CA PHE A 12 0.46 -6.10 15.94
C PHE A 12 -0.97 -6.01 16.50
N SER A 13 -1.57 -7.16 16.84
CA SER A 13 -2.98 -7.27 17.30
C SER A 13 -4.04 -6.95 16.23
N PHE A 14 -3.64 -6.77 14.96
CA PHE A 14 -4.58 -6.71 13.85
C PHE A 14 -4.98 -8.13 13.43
N GLU A 15 -6.27 -8.42 13.53
CA GLU A 15 -6.87 -9.66 13.06
C GLU A 15 -7.16 -9.60 11.55
N GLY A 16 -7.11 -10.77 10.89
CA GLY A 16 -7.43 -10.90 9.46
C GLY A 16 -6.22 -10.84 8.53
N PRO A 17 -6.44 -10.65 7.22
CA PRO A 17 -5.37 -10.56 6.24
C PRO A 17 -4.50 -9.31 6.46
N ASN A 18 -3.19 -9.47 6.48
CA ASN A 18 -2.21 -8.42 6.65
C ASN A 18 -1.29 -8.36 5.42
N LEU A 19 -1.14 -7.17 4.83
CA LEU A 19 -0.16 -6.88 3.80
C LEU A 19 0.92 -5.97 4.39
N CYS A 20 2.09 -6.53 4.60
CA CYS A 20 3.27 -5.84 5.10
C CYS A 20 4.19 -5.47 3.93
N LEU A 21 4.45 -4.17 3.75
CA LEU A 21 5.46 -3.64 2.84
C LEU A 21 6.68 -3.20 3.64
N LEU A 22 7.76 -3.99 3.58
CA LEU A 22 8.93 -3.82 4.44
C LEU A 22 10.15 -3.44 3.60
N GLY A 23 10.79 -2.32 3.88
CA GLY A 23 11.87 -1.81 3.03
C GLY A 23 12.90 -0.96 3.76
N LYS A 24 13.88 -0.45 3.03
CA LYS A 24 14.76 0.64 3.50
C LYS A 24 14.25 1.96 2.92
N PRO A 25 14.70 3.12 3.43
CA PRO A 25 14.34 4.44 2.89
C PRO A 25 14.34 4.54 1.35
N GLU A 26 15.36 3.97 0.70
CA GLU A 26 15.47 4.01 -0.77
C GLU A 26 14.42 3.19 -1.51
N ASN A 27 13.85 2.17 -0.86
CA ASN A 27 12.72 1.43 -1.41
C ASN A 27 11.44 2.27 -1.37
N PHE A 28 11.23 3.02 -0.29
CA PHE A 28 10.09 3.92 -0.18
C PHE A 28 10.22 5.14 -1.09
N LYS A 29 11.43 5.61 -1.42
CA LYS A 29 11.62 6.61 -2.49
C LYS A 29 11.16 6.07 -3.85
N SER A 30 11.48 4.81 -4.18
CA SER A 30 11.01 4.19 -5.42
C SER A 30 9.49 3.96 -5.42
N LEU A 31 8.92 3.51 -4.29
CA LEU A 31 7.47 3.39 -4.12
C LEU A 31 6.77 4.75 -4.27
N GLY A 32 7.35 5.81 -3.68
CA GLY A 32 6.84 7.17 -3.81
C GLY A 32 6.79 7.65 -5.26
N LYS A 33 7.78 7.31 -6.09
CA LYS A 33 7.75 7.63 -7.53
C LYS A 33 6.56 6.96 -8.23
N ILE A 34 6.28 5.69 -7.90
CA ILE A 34 5.13 4.96 -8.45
C ILE A 34 3.82 5.61 -7.99
N ILE A 35 3.70 5.98 -6.72
CA ILE A 35 2.51 6.66 -6.21
C ILE A 35 2.34 8.02 -6.88
N LEU A 36 3.42 8.80 -7.07
CA LEU A 36 3.39 10.09 -7.78
C LEU A 36 2.89 9.93 -9.23
N GLU A 37 3.25 8.84 -9.90
CA GLU A 37 2.70 8.53 -11.22
C GLU A 37 1.18 8.27 -11.21
N LEU A 38 0.59 7.93 -10.06
CA LEU A 38 -0.85 7.70 -9.89
C LEU A 38 -1.60 8.96 -9.43
N THR A 39 -0.88 9.97 -8.92
CA THR A 39 -1.46 11.28 -8.56
C THR A 39 -1.69 12.17 -9.77
N ASP A 40 -0.83 12.07 -10.80
CA ASP A 40 -0.83 12.98 -11.95
C ASP A 40 -1.73 12.50 -13.11
N THR A 41 -2.45 11.38 -12.93
CA THR A 41 -3.24 10.77 -14.00
C THR A 41 -4.73 11.10 -13.88
N GLN A 42 -5.28 11.79 -14.88
CA GLN A 42 -6.73 11.90 -15.06
C GLN A 42 -7.35 10.67 -15.75
N THR A 43 -6.51 9.77 -16.25
CA THR A 43 -6.89 8.52 -16.91
C THR A 43 -6.62 7.32 -16.01
N GLU A 44 -7.44 6.28 -16.14
CA GLU A 44 -7.26 5.04 -15.37
C GLU A 44 -5.90 4.41 -15.67
N LYS A 45 -5.11 4.14 -14.62
CA LYS A 45 -3.77 3.55 -14.72
C LYS A 45 -3.62 2.52 -13.61
N ALA A 46 -3.18 1.31 -13.96
CA ALA A 46 -2.88 0.25 -13.01
C ALA A 46 -1.41 -0.19 -13.13
N ILE A 47 -0.78 -0.41 -12.00
CA ILE A 47 0.63 -0.76 -11.85
C ILE A 47 0.67 -1.99 -10.94
N ASP A 48 1.17 -3.10 -11.46
CA ASP A 48 1.55 -4.23 -10.62
C ASP A 48 2.85 -3.88 -9.92
N ILE A 49 2.75 -3.52 -8.64
CA ILE A 49 3.95 -3.17 -7.90
C ILE A 49 4.80 -4.41 -7.64
N THR A 50 4.18 -5.60 -7.46
CA THR A 50 4.86 -6.91 -7.23
C THR A 50 5.92 -7.19 -8.29
N GLU A 51 5.67 -6.80 -9.53
CA GLU A 51 6.60 -7.00 -10.65
C GLU A 51 7.65 -5.87 -10.81
N GLN A 52 7.36 -4.64 -10.34
CA GLN A 52 8.18 -3.46 -10.61
C GLN A 52 9.24 -3.12 -9.56
N ILE A 53 8.95 -3.38 -8.28
CA ILE A 53 9.78 -2.92 -7.15
C ILE A 53 10.15 -4.01 -6.16
N PHE A 54 9.63 -5.23 -6.33
CA PHE A 54 9.88 -6.32 -5.39
C PHE A 54 10.93 -7.28 -5.87
N ILE A 55 11.69 -7.73 -4.87
CA ILE A 55 12.82 -8.63 -5.07
C ILE A 55 12.73 -9.78 -4.03
N GLU A 56 11.74 -9.80 -3.12
CA GLU A 56 11.47 -10.92 -2.20
C GLU A 56 10.01 -10.93 -1.67
N VAL A 57 9.32 -12.05 -1.83
CA VAL A 57 8.02 -12.35 -1.21
C VAL A 57 8.28 -13.34 -0.07
N VAL A 58 7.98 -12.94 1.17
CA VAL A 58 8.30 -13.71 2.38
C VAL A 58 7.09 -14.51 2.88
N GLY A 59 5.88 -13.99 2.67
CA GLY A 59 4.63 -14.61 3.09
C GLY A 59 3.95 -15.43 1.99
N ASN A 60 2.62 -15.49 2.06
CA ASN A 60 1.80 -16.11 1.03
C ASN A 60 1.98 -15.41 -0.32
N GLN A 61 1.89 -16.20 -1.40
CA GLN A 61 1.86 -15.66 -2.76
C GLN A 61 0.69 -14.68 -2.90
N CYS A 62 1.01 -13.45 -3.27
CA CYS A 62 0.07 -12.38 -3.51
C CYS A 62 0.58 -11.49 -4.66
N LYS A 63 -0.36 -10.80 -5.31
CA LYS A 63 -0.07 -9.77 -6.31
C LYS A 63 -0.65 -8.46 -5.78
N VAL A 64 0.11 -7.38 -5.82
CA VAL A 64 -0.32 -6.08 -5.31
C VAL A 64 -0.41 -5.10 -6.45
N ILE A 65 -1.61 -4.56 -6.66
CA ILE A 65 -1.91 -3.67 -7.77
C ILE A 65 -2.25 -2.29 -7.21
N PHE A 66 -1.50 -1.28 -7.65
CA PHE A 66 -1.82 0.11 -7.42
C PHE A 66 -2.46 0.70 -8.67
N SER A 67 -3.68 1.22 -8.51
CA SER A 67 -4.51 1.74 -9.60
C SER A 67 -5.07 3.12 -9.25
N SER A 68 -5.05 4.04 -10.20
CA SER A 68 -5.67 5.35 -10.09
C SER A 68 -6.94 5.39 -10.92
N LYS A 69 -8.07 5.72 -10.29
CA LYS A 69 -9.38 5.80 -10.95
C LYS A 69 -10.27 6.81 -10.27
N LYS A 70 -10.87 7.72 -11.06
CA LYS A 70 -11.73 8.78 -10.54
C LYS A 70 -12.89 8.22 -9.70
N GLY A 71 -12.99 8.69 -8.47
CA GLY A 71 -14.02 8.31 -7.50
C GLY A 71 -13.82 6.95 -6.82
N ALA A 72 -12.74 6.23 -7.10
CA ALA A 72 -12.46 4.97 -6.44
C ALA A 72 -11.89 5.18 -5.02
N ASN A 73 -12.13 4.21 -4.14
CA ASN A 73 -11.81 4.27 -2.71
C ASN A 73 -11.42 2.90 -2.14
N PHE A 74 -10.88 2.01 -2.97
CA PHE A 74 -10.43 0.69 -2.55
C PHE A 74 -8.99 0.77 -2.02
N TRP A 75 -8.83 0.61 -0.71
CA TRP A 75 -7.57 0.70 0.01
C TRP A 75 -7.22 -0.67 0.58
N GLY A 76 -6.63 -1.54 -0.25
CA GLY A 76 -6.28 -2.89 0.18
C GLY A 76 -7.48 -3.83 0.26
N THR A 77 -8.26 -3.92 -0.81
CA THR A 77 -9.31 -4.94 -0.94
C THR A 77 -8.74 -6.24 -1.48
N LEU A 78 -9.25 -7.37 -0.98
CA LEU A 78 -8.76 -8.69 -1.36
C LEU A 78 -9.63 -9.25 -2.49
N GLU A 79 -9.06 -9.28 -3.68
CA GLU A 79 -9.65 -9.89 -4.86
C GLU A 79 -9.30 -11.39 -4.94
N LYS A 80 -9.93 -12.09 -5.90
CA LYS A 80 -9.64 -13.50 -6.17
C LYS A 80 -8.14 -13.72 -6.43
N ASN A 81 -7.66 -14.91 -6.08
CA ASN A 81 -6.26 -15.33 -6.26
C ASN A 81 -5.23 -14.49 -5.49
N ASN A 82 -5.58 -14.01 -4.29
CA ASN A 82 -4.71 -13.20 -3.44
C ASN A 82 -4.18 -11.92 -4.13
N ILE A 83 -5.03 -11.28 -4.91
CA ILE A 83 -4.72 -9.97 -5.48
C ILE A 83 -5.14 -8.93 -4.44
N VAL A 84 -4.19 -8.16 -3.90
CA VAL A 84 -4.49 -7.01 -3.05
C VAL A 84 -4.56 -5.78 -3.94
N LEU A 85 -5.77 -5.21 -4.06
CA LEU A 85 -6.04 -4.07 -4.92
C LEU A 85 -6.06 -2.78 -4.11
N PHE A 86 -5.29 -1.81 -4.58
CA PHE A 86 -5.38 -0.41 -4.19
C PHE A 86 -5.88 0.36 -5.41
N GLU A 87 -7.19 0.62 -5.50
CA GLU A 87 -7.78 1.41 -6.58
C GLU A 87 -8.41 2.67 -5.98
N LEU A 88 -7.71 3.80 -6.13
CA LEU A 88 -8.03 5.05 -5.46
C LEU A 88 -8.16 6.20 -6.44
N ASP A 89 -8.94 7.22 -6.06
CA ASP A 89 -8.92 8.52 -6.72
C ASP A 89 -7.54 9.18 -6.57
N HIS A 90 -7.06 9.86 -7.62
CA HIS A 90 -5.77 10.56 -7.63
C HIS A 90 -5.52 11.47 -6.40
N ARG A 91 -6.56 12.12 -5.86
CA ARG A 91 -6.45 12.97 -4.65
C ARG A 91 -6.17 12.15 -3.39
N ILE A 92 -6.63 10.91 -3.34
CA ILE A 92 -6.34 9.99 -2.24
C ILE A 92 -4.90 9.51 -2.38
N TRP A 93 -4.45 9.17 -3.59
CA TRP A 93 -3.03 8.84 -3.83
C TRP A 93 -2.09 9.95 -3.39
N GLU A 94 -2.46 11.22 -3.59
CA GLU A 94 -1.65 12.36 -3.14
C GLU A 94 -1.48 12.39 -1.62
N ARG A 95 -2.55 12.07 -0.87
CA ARG A 95 -2.45 11.91 0.59
C ARG A 95 -1.57 10.71 0.96
N ILE A 96 -1.73 9.57 0.29
CA ILE A 96 -0.92 8.37 0.52
C ILE A 96 0.58 8.63 0.24
N PHE A 97 0.89 9.44 -0.77
CA PHE A 97 2.26 9.83 -1.11
C PHE A 97 2.97 10.52 0.07
N GLN A 98 2.26 11.35 0.84
CA GLN A 98 2.84 12.03 2.01
C GLN A 98 3.36 11.03 3.05
N PHE A 99 2.62 9.96 3.32
CA PHE A 99 3.07 8.89 4.21
C PHE A 99 4.29 8.15 3.64
N SER A 100 4.29 7.87 2.33
CA SER A 100 5.44 7.25 1.66
C SER A 100 6.71 8.10 1.77
N ALA A 101 6.56 9.43 1.69
CA ALA A 101 7.67 10.38 1.80
C ALA A 101 8.23 10.41 3.22
N LEU A 102 7.37 10.42 4.25
CA LEU A 102 7.80 10.37 5.66
C LEU A 102 8.58 9.10 5.99
N LEU A 103 8.09 7.94 5.54
CA LEU A 103 8.78 6.65 5.67
C LEU A 103 10.15 6.64 4.99
N SER A 104 10.30 7.38 3.89
CA SER A 104 11.57 7.51 3.17
C SER A 104 12.60 8.36 3.89
N TRP A 105 12.23 9.08 4.96
CA TRP A 105 13.11 10.00 5.68
C TRP A 105 13.53 9.49 7.06
N ASP A 106 12.63 8.88 7.83
CA ASP A 106 12.82 8.77 9.29
C ASP A 106 12.85 7.34 9.86
N MET A 107 12.99 6.29 9.02
CA MET A 107 13.02 4.89 9.47
C MET A 107 11.89 4.55 10.48
N LEU A 108 10.64 4.70 10.05
CA LEU A 108 9.46 4.49 10.88
C LEU A 108 8.63 3.28 10.43
N THR A 109 7.75 2.83 11.33
CA THR A 109 6.63 1.93 11.02
C THR A 109 5.34 2.74 10.99
N TYR A 110 4.55 2.60 9.94
CA TYR A 110 3.23 3.20 9.78
C TYR A 110 2.18 2.12 9.56
N TYR A 111 1.07 2.27 10.29
CA TYR A 111 -0.13 1.48 10.13
C TYR A 111 -1.14 2.33 9.37
N LEU A 112 -1.47 1.94 8.16
CA LEU A 112 -2.42 2.68 7.33
C LEU A 112 -3.70 1.87 7.22
N ASN A 113 -4.46 1.84 8.31
CA ASN A 113 -5.80 1.27 8.31
C ASN A 113 -6.84 2.38 8.17
N ASN A 114 -7.94 2.09 7.50
CA ASN A 114 -9.06 3.01 7.32
C ASN A 114 -9.77 3.40 8.64
N TYR A 115 -9.38 2.80 9.77
CA TYR A 115 -9.82 3.12 11.12
C TYR A 115 -8.89 4.11 11.85
N GLU A 116 -7.78 4.52 11.22
CA GLU A 116 -6.88 5.54 11.76
C GLU A 116 -7.39 6.95 11.40
N SER A 117 -7.39 7.85 12.39
CA SER A 117 -8.04 9.18 12.37
C SER A 117 -7.67 10.13 11.21
N GLY A 118 -6.70 9.78 10.37
CA GLY A 118 -6.27 10.55 9.20
C GLY A 118 -6.88 10.11 7.86
N LEU A 119 -7.59 8.98 7.82
CA LEU A 119 -8.20 8.43 6.59
C LEU A 119 -9.72 8.20 6.70
N ASP A 120 -10.30 8.38 7.90
CA ASP A 120 -11.73 8.18 8.16
C ASP A 120 -12.62 9.02 7.22
N ASP A 121 -12.20 10.23 6.85
CA ASP A 121 -12.97 11.14 5.98
C ASP A 121 -13.05 10.64 4.52
N LEU A 122 -12.22 9.69 4.13
CA LEU A 122 -12.08 9.22 2.76
C LEU A 122 -13.04 8.06 2.41
N ASN A 123 -13.78 7.52 3.38
CA ASN A 123 -14.69 6.37 3.20
C ASN A 123 -14.02 5.19 2.49
N LEU A 124 -12.79 4.84 2.88
CA LEU A 124 -12.02 3.78 2.23
C LEU A 124 -12.60 2.39 2.51
N LYS A 125 -12.67 1.56 1.47
CA LYS A 125 -13.00 0.14 1.57
C LYS A 125 -11.72 -0.67 1.72
N GLN A 126 -11.65 -1.52 2.72
CA GLN A 126 -10.44 -2.25 3.09
C GLN A 126 -10.83 -3.64 3.62
N ASP A 127 -10.23 -4.68 3.06
CA ASP A 127 -10.39 -6.09 3.51
C ASP A 127 -9.08 -6.66 4.07
N CYS A 128 -7.99 -5.91 3.95
CA CYS A 128 -6.65 -6.30 4.36
C CYS A 128 -6.00 -5.16 5.15
N ASN A 129 -5.43 -5.45 6.31
CA ASN A 129 -4.66 -4.50 7.09
C ASN A 129 -3.36 -4.14 6.36
N ILE A 130 -3.01 -2.85 6.34
CA ILE A 130 -1.85 -2.37 5.57
C ILE A 130 -0.78 -1.84 6.52
N ILE A 131 0.39 -2.48 6.49
CA ILE A 131 1.53 -2.17 7.36
C ILE A 131 2.71 -1.78 6.48
N TRP A 132 3.21 -0.56 6.62
CA TRP A 132 4.40 -0.10 5.92
C TRP A 132 5.50 0.12 6.95
N SER A 133 6.64 -0.55 6.80
CA SER A 133 7.76 -0.33 7.72
C SER A 133 9.07 -0.19 6.99
N SER A 134 9.84 0.80 7.44
CA SER A 134 11.23 1.02 7.03
C SER A 134 12.27 0.40 7.98
N GLU A 135 11.80 -0.26 9.04
CA GLU A 135 12.61 -1.00 10.01
C GLU A 135 12.03 -2.41 10.23
N PHE A 136 12.81 -3.44 9.89
CA PHE A 136 12.56 -4.83 10.29
C PHE A 136 13.89 -5.60 10.37
#